data_AF-A0A353R8B3-F1
#
_entry.id   AF-A0A353R8B3-F1
#
_cell.length_a   1.000
_cell.length_b   1.000
_cell.length_c   1.000
_cell.angle_alpha   90.00
_cell.angle_beta   90.00
_cell.angle_gamma   90.00
#
_symmetry.space_group_name_H-M   'P 1'
#
loop_
_entity.id
_entity.type
_entity.pdbx_description
1 polymer ?
#
loop_
_entity_poly.entity_id
_entity_poly.type
_entity_poly.pdbx_seq_one_letter_code
_entity_poly.pdbx_strand_id
1 'polypeptide(L)'
;EIIPRYRSTYFSHIFSGGYAVGYYVYLWAEILDADAFDTFKEAGDIFDQETAGKFRKHILTEGGWGEPMDQYLLFRGKQPTEIPLLRNRGLLK
;
A
#
# COMPACT_ATOMS: atom_id res chain seq x y z
N GLU A 1 -0.45 -22.28 -17.52
CA GLU A 1 0.33 -21.06 -17.86
C GLU A 1 -0.30 -19.88 -17.16
N ILE A 2 0.48 -18.97 -16.57
CA ILE A 2 -0.05 -17.73 -16.00
C ILE A 2 0.09 -16.65 -17.08
N ILE A 3 -1.04 -16.10 -17.54
CA ILE A 3 -1.08 -15.08 -18.60
C ILE A 3 -0.53 -13.76 -18.03
N PRO A 4 0.38 -13.05 -18.76
CA PRO A 4 0.89 -11.77 -18.30
C PRO A 4 -0.19 -10.70 -18.33
N ARG A 5 -0.18 -9.80 -17.34
CA ARG A 5 -1.09 -8.63 -17.31
C ARG A 5 -0.83 -7.68 -18.48
N TYR A 6 0.44 -7.47 -18.83
CA TYR A 6 0.87 -6.68 -19.98
C TYR A 6 2.07 -7.34 -20.68
N ARG A 7 2.13 -7.29 -22.01
CA ARG A 7 3.34 -7.59 -22.80
C ARG A 7 3.90 -6.29 -23.38
N SER A 8 5.16 -6.31 -23.81
CA SER A 8 5.90 -5.11 -24.20
C SER A 8 5.18 -4.22 -25.20
N THR A 9 4.53 -4.80 -26.22
CA THR A 9 3.85 -4.04 -27.28
C THR A 9 2.60 -3.28 -26.83
N TYR A 10 2.08 -3.55 -25.64
CA TYR A 10 0.90 -2.87 -25.09
C TYR A 10 1.08 -2.46 -23.61
N PHE A 11 2.32 -2.30 -23.16
CA PHE A 11 2.61 -1.94 -21.77
C PHE A 11 2.73 -0.42 -21.57
N SER A 12 1.62 0.30 -21.70
CA SER A 12 1.61 1.78 -21.66
C SER A 12 2.17 2.37 -20.37
N HIS A 13 2.06 1.69 -19.22
CA HIS A 13 2.60 2.18 -17.94
C HIS A 13 4.09 2.53 -18.02
N ILE A 14 4.88 1.68 -18.69
CA ILE A 14 6.34 1.81 -18.73
C ILE A 14 6.86 2.47 -20.01
N PHE A 15 6.10 2.44 -21.12
CA PHE A 15 6.52 3.00 -22.41
C PHE A 15 5.90 4.35 -22.75
N SER A 16 4.77 4.71 -22.15
CA SER A 16 4.06 5.96 -22.45
C SER A 16 3.43 6.59 -21.19
N GLY A 17 3.86 6.14 -20.02
CA GLY A 17 3.38 6.60 -18.71
C GLY A 17 4.55 6.87 -17.77
N GLY A 18 4.23 7.16 -16.51
CA GLY A 18 5.23 7.54 -15.49
C GLY A 18 5.92 6.38 -14.77
N TYR A 19 5.76 5.13 -15.21
CA TYR A 19 6.22 3.95 -14.46
C TYR A 19 7.40 3.22 -15.12
N ALA A 20 8.15 3.88 -16.01
CA ALA A 20 9.40 3.33 -16.53
C ALA A 20 10.34 2.96 -15.36
N VAL A 21 10.85 1.73 -15.34
CA VAL A 21 11.68 1.19 -14.23
C VAL A 21 10.93 1.20 -12.87
N GLY A 22 9.61 1.36 -12.89
CA GLY A 22 8.79 1.59 -11.70
C GLY A 22 7.50 0.77 -11.65
N TYR A 23 7.26 -0.20 -12.52
CA TYR A 23 5.99 -0.94 -12.42
C TYR A 23 5.84 -1.74 -11.10
N TYR A 24 6.96 -2.01 -10.41
CA TYR A 24 6.95 -2.68 -9.12
C TYR A 24 6.28 -1.85 -8.01
N VAL A 25 6.17 -0.52 -8.14
CA VAL A 25 5.57 0.30 -7.05
C VAL A 25 4.12 -0.06 -6.78
N TYR A 26 3.41 -0.70 -7.71
CA TYR A 26 2.07 -1.24 -7.41
C TYR A 26 2.12 -2.31 -6.32
N LEU A 27 3.01 -3.31 -6.45
CA LEU A 27 3.14 -4.35 -5.43
C LEU A 27 3.77 -3.80 -4.14
N TRP A 28 4.72 -2.87 -4.26
CA TRP A 28 5.30 -2.20 -3.11
C TRP A 28 4.24 -1.42 -2.31
N ALA A 29 3.41 -0.63 -2.99
CA ALA A 29 2.33 0.12 -2.37
C ALA A 29 1.26 -0.80 -1.77
N GLU A 30 1.01 -1.97 -2.37
CA GLU A 30 0.03 -2.94 -1.86
C GLU A 30 0.46 -3.58 -0.53
N ILE A 31 1.77 -3.65 -0.25
CA ILE A 31 2.27 -4.05 1.08
C ILE A 31 1.82 -3.03 2.13
N LEU A 32 2.02 -1.73 1.85
CA LEU A 32 1.62 -0.64 2.73
C LEU A 32 0.10 -0.57 2.88
N ASP A 33 -0.65 -0.74 1.79
CA ASP A 33 -2.12 -0.74 1.80
C ASP A 33 -2.67 -1.89 2.67
N ALA A 34 -2.22 -3.12 2.43
CA ALA A 34 -2.70 -4.27 3.17
C ALA A 34 -2.38 -4.19 4.67
N ASP A 35 -1.18 -3.73 5.03
CA ASP A 35 -0.80 -3.54 6.43
C ASP A 35 -1.51 -2.34 7.09
N ALA A 36 -1.71 -1.24 6.35
CA ALA A 36 -2.48 -0.10 6.82
C ALA A 36 -3.92 -0.49 7.14
N PHE A 37 -4.56 -1.26 6.25
CA PHE A 37 -5.93 -1.71 6.44
C PHE A 37 -6.09 -2.67 7.63
N ASP A 38 -5.06 -3.47 7.94
CA ASP A 38 -5.07 -4.31 9.15
C ASP A 38 -5.16 -3.48 10.44
N THR A 39 -4.72 -2.20 10.46
CA THR A 39 -4.93 -1.29 11.61
C THR A 39 -6.42 -1.11 11.93
N PHE A 40 -7.26 -0.98 10.89
CA PHE A 40 -8.72 -0.86 11.05
C PHE A 40 -9.34 -2.18 11.53
N LYS A 41 -8.81 -3.33 11.08
CA LYS A 41 -9.25 -4.63 11.59
C LYS A 41 -8.85 -4.86 13.05
N GLU A 42 -7.63 -4.45 13.42
CA GLU A 42 -7.10 -4.53 14.78
C GLU A 42 -7.90 -3.67 15.76
N ALA A 43 -8.46 -2.55 15.30
CA ALA A 43 -9.38 -1.71 16.09
C ALA A 43 -10.76 -2.39 16.35
N GLY A 44 -11.09 -3.46 15.63
CA GLY A 44 -12.37 -4.17 15.75
C GLY A 44 -13.54 -3.50 15.03
N ASP A 45 -13.34 -2.31 14.46
CA ASP A 45 -14.31 -1.60 13.63
C ASP A 45 -13.61 -0.95 12.43
N ILE A 46 -14.02 -1.33 11.22
CA ILE A 46 -13.46 -0.79 9.98
C ILE A 46 -13.82 0.69 9.74
N PHE A 47 -14.77 1.23 10.51
CA PHE A 47 -15.17 2.63 10.48
C PHE A 47 -14.70 3.42 11.71
N ASP A 48 -13.76 2.88 12.50
CA ASP A 48 -13.21 3.54 13.68
C ASP A 48 -12.70 4.95 13.34
N GLN A 49 -13.29 5.95 14.02
CA GLN A 49 -13.05 7.36 13.73
C GLN A 49 -11.65 7.80 14.16
N GLU A 50 -11.10 7.20 15.21
CA GLU A 50 -9.74 7.52 15.66
C GLU A 50 -8.70 7.08 14.61
N THR A 51 -8.82 5.85 14.12
CA THR A 51 -7.95 5.28 13.08
C THR A 51 -8.11 6.04 11.77
N ALA A 52 -9.34 6.36 11.35
CA ALA A 52 -9.60 7.20 10.18
C ALA A 52 -8.98 8.61 10.32
N GLY A 53 -9.05 9.20 11.51
CA GLY A 53 -8.42 10.49 11.83
C GLY A 53 -6.90 10.45 11.68
N LYS A 54 -6.24 9.40 12.20
CA LYS A 54 -4.80 9.19 12.03
C LYS A 54 -4.42 8.99 10.56
N PHE A 55 -5.18 8.17 9.83
CA PHE A 55 -4.96 7.93 8.40
C PHE A 55 -5.06 9.22 7.59
N ARG A 56 -6.12 10.01 7.82
CA ARG A 56 -6.30 11.32 7.17
C ARG A 56 -5.12 12.24 7.46
N LYS A 57 -4.72 12.35 8.72
CA LYS A 57 -3.65 13.25 9.15
C LYS A 57 -2.31 12.87 8.52
N HIS A 58 -1.87 11.63 8.70
CA HIS A 58 -0.51 11.21 8.38
C HIS A 58 -0.34 10.70 6.95
N ILE A 59 -1.36 10.07 6.36
CA ILE A 59 -1.23 9.48 5.01
C ILE A 59 -1.77 10.43 3.93
N LEU A 60 -2.95 11.02 4.14
CA LEU A 60 -3.64 11.77 3.08
C LEU A 60 -3.29 13.27 3.04
N THR A 61 -2.99 13.88 4.18
CA THR A 61 -2.83 15.34 4.27
C THR A 61 -1.38 15.81 4.08
N GLU A 62 -0.40 15.01 4.49
CA GLU A 62 1.02 15.40 4.49
C GLU A 62 1.62 15.58 3.09
N GLY A 63 0.96 15.12 2.03
CA GLY A 63 1.18 15.60 0.65
C GLY A 63 2.63 15.57 0.12
N GLY A 64 3.53 14.77 0.69
CA GLY A 64 4.95 14.72 0.34
C GLY A 64 5.85 15.75 1.03
N TRP A 65 5.36 16.49 2.03
CA TRP A 65 6.15 17.45 2.79
C TRP A 65 7.03 16.80 3.87
N GLY A 66 6.64 15.62 4.37
CA GLY A 66 7.40 14.81 5.32
C GLY A 66 8.02 13.55 4.71
N GLU A 67 8.92 12.89 5.45
CA GLU A 67 9.46 11.58 5.06
C GLU A 67 8.32 10.54 5.11
N PRO A 68 8.04 9.81 4.01
CA PRO A 68 6.87 8.93 3.93
C PRO A 68 6.82 7.79 4.96
N MET A 69 7.95 7.17 5.29
CA MET A 69 8.01 6.09 6.28
C MET A 69 7.80 6.62 7.70
N ASP A 70 8.32 7.81 8.03
CA ASP A 70 8.04 8.46 9.31
C ASP A 70 6.53 8.72 9.49
N GLN A 71 5.86 9.21 8.44
CA GLN A 71 4.41 9.39 8.46
C GLN A 71 3.67 8.07 8.58
N TYR A 72 4.13 7.03 7.87
CA TYR A 72 3.56 5.70 7.99
C TYR A 72 3.69 5.18 9.43
N LEU A 73 4.84 5.38 10.08
CA LEU A 73 5.07 4.99 11.47
C LEU A 73 4.17 5.76 12.45
N LEU A 74 3.93 7.04 12.22
CA LEU A 74 3.01 7.85 13.03
C LEU A 74 1.55 7.35 12.91
N PHE A 75 1.16 6.87 11.73
CA PHE A 75 -0.16 6.26 11.52
C PHE A 75 -0.24 4.83 12.09
N ARG A 76 0.68 3.96 11.68
CA ARG A 76 0.62 2.50 11.90
C ARG A 76 1.18 2.06 13.25
N GLY A 77 2.12 2.83 13.81
CA GLY A 77 2.87 2.51 15.03
C GLY A 77 4.01 1.50 14.84
N LYS A 78 4.16 0.91 13.65
CA LYS A 78 5.21 -0.06 13.30
C LYS A 78 5.52 -0.01 11.81
N GLN A 79 6.67 -0.56 11.43
CA GLN A 79 7.02 -0.72 10.01
C GLN A 79 6.05 -1.70 9.33
N PRO A 80 5.75 -1.50 8.03
CA PRO A 80 4.89 -2.41 7.29
C PRO A 80 5.53 -3.78 7.15
N THR A 81 4.70 -4.81 7.02
CA THR A 81 5.14 -6.17 6.72
C THR A 81 4.35 -6.70 5.52
N GLU A 82 4.90 -7.68 4.81
CA GLU A 82 4.25 -8.34 3.68
C GLU A 82 3.15 -9.32 4.12
N ILE A 83 3.09 -9.68 5.41
CA ILE A 83 2.19 -10.70 5.94
C ILE A 83 0.71 -10.42 5.62
N PRO A 84 0.18 -9.20 5.81
CA PRO A 84 -1.20 -8.87 5.43
C PRO A 84 -1.47 -9.07 3.94
N LEU A 85 -0.53 -8.67 3.08
CA LEU A 85 -0.63 -8.86 1.63
C LEU A 85 -0.63 -10.34 1.26
N LEU A 86 0.30 -11.13 1.82
CA LEU A 86 0.36 -12.56 1.59
C LEU A 86 -0.92 -13.26 2.04
N ARG A 87 -1.51 -12.84 3.18
CA ARG A 87 -2.80 -13.35 3.65
C ARG A 87 -3.90 -13.06 2.65
N ASN A 88 -4.03 -11.81 2.21
CA ASN A 88 -5.07 -11.38 1.29
C ASN A 88 -4.98 -12.08 -0.08
N ARG A 89 -3.77 -12.45 -0.50
CA ARG A 89 -3.52 -13.17 -1.75
C ARG A 89 -3.55 -14.69 -1.63
N GLY A 90 -3.84 -15.23 -0.43
CA GLY A 90 -3.85 -16.68 -0.20
C GLY A 90 -2.47 -17.33 -0.33
N LEU A 91 -1.41 -16.60 0.01
CA LEU A 91 0.00 -17.02 -0.12
C LEU A 91 0.68 -17.31 1.22
N LEU A 92 -0.04 -17.17 2.35
CA LEU A 92 0.43 -17.69 3.63
C LEU A 92 0.24 -19.21 3.67
N LYS A 93 1.27 -19.92 4.14
CA LYS A 93 1.24 -21.37 4.35
C LYS A 93 0.63 -21.73 5.70
#